data_AF-A0A1S3QSM7-F1
#
_entry.id   AF-A0A1S3QSM7-F1
#
_cell.length_a   1.000
_cell.length_b   1.000
_cell.length_c   1.000
_cell.angle_alpha   90.00
_cell.angle_beta   90.00
_cell.angle_gamma   90.00
#
_symmetry.space_group_name_H-M   'P 1'
#
loop_
_entity.id
_entity.type
_entity.pdbx_description
1 polymer ?
#
loop_
_entity_poly.entity_id
_entity_poly.type
_entity_poly.pdbx_seq_one_letter_code
_entity_poly.pdbx_strand_id
1 'polypeptide(L)'
;TVFDDITQTGCVAVNQCSCLHNGQTYQPGQSFSRTCHECTCNQGQWSCVDLDCPATCSIVGGSHITTYDEKAYTFHGDCSYVLSKQTNETAFTVLGDIVKCGKTDVETCLRSVTLVTPESMIIVIEASGKVFVNKMFSQLPLFMADVKIFQPSTFYIVVHTSYGLRLEVQITPIMQVYIVASSSHKEKTQGLCGDFNSIQADDFRTINGLVEGTAESFANTWKNKASCPDVAQSFEIPCSLSVENERYAKHWCSMLSDRAGIFSQCHTEINPNYYKEICLYDSCNCERSEECMCAAVSSYVHACAAAGVLLSGWRNTTCACEKPMGFFNCSSAGPGAKGSECQKSCQTLDSHC
;
A
#
# COMPACT_ATOMS: atom_id res chain seq x y z
N THR A 1 -5.16 33.71 30.89
CA THR A 1 -3.79 33.17 30.82
C THR A 1 -3.86 31.69 31.16
N VAL A 2 -2.93 30.90 30.65
CA VAL A 2 -2.83 29.44 30.86
C VAL A 2 -1.37 29.09 31.17
N PHE A 3 -1.13 27.95 31.82
CA PHE A 3 0.22 27.46 32.08
C PHE A 3 0.83 26.88 30.80
N ASP A 4 2.04 27.32 30.45
CA ASP A 4 2.83 26.79 29.34
C ASP A 4 3.56 25.52 29.76
N ASP A 5 2.94 24.38 29.47
CA ASP A 5 3.46 23.05 29.74
C ASP A 5 4.47 22.55 28.68
N ILE A 6 4.58 23.25 27.55
CA ILE A 6 5.47 22.88 26.43
C ILE A 6 6.87 23.49 26.62
N THR A 7 6.95 24.81 26.81
CA THR A 7 8.24 25.50 26.99
C THR A 7 8.59 25.76 28.45
N GLN A 8 7.64 25.50 29.37
CA GLN A 8 7.81 25.68 30.82
C GLN A 8 8.20 27.11 31.23
N THR A 9 7.78 28.12 30.45
CA THR A 9 8.07 29.53 30.71
C THR A 9 7.13 30.19 31.72
N GLY A 10 6.12 29.47 32.23
CA GLY A 10 5.16 29.95 33.21
C GLY A 10 3.78 30.21 32.62
N CYS A 11 3.11 31.30 33.01
CA CYS A 11 1.77 31.62 32.52
C CYS A 11 1.82 32.51 31.27
N VAL A 12 1.20 32.06 30.18
CA VAL A 12 1.14 32.77 28.89
C VAL A 12 -0.30 33.11 28.49
N ALA A 13 -0.47 33.99 27.49
CA ALA A 13 -1.78 34.20 26.87
C ALA A 13 -2.16 33.00 25.98
N VAL A 14 -3.44 32.71 25.81
CA VAL A 14 -3.92 31.55 25.02
C VAL A 14 -3.43 31.61 23.56
N ASN A 15 -3.36 32.81 22.99
CA ASN A 15 -2.84 33.01 21.63
C ASN A 15 -1.30 32.93 21.51
N GLN A 16 -0.59 32.78 22.62
CA GLN A 16 0.85 32.57 22.68
C GLN A 16 1.22 31.10 22.92
N CYS A 17 0.23 30.22 23.07
CA CYS A 17 0.47 28.79 23.24
C CYS A 17 1.12 28.20 21.99
N SER A 18 2.31 27.61 22.19
CA SER A 18 3.04 26.88 21.15
C SER A 18 2.39 25.51 20.91
N CYS A 19 2.74 24.86 19.80
CA CYS A 19 2.33 23.49 19.48
C CYS A 19 3.56 22.57 19.48
N LEU A 20 3.33 21.27 19.74
CA LEU A 20 4.36 20.24 19.65
C LEU A 20 4.04 19.30 18.49
N HIS A 21 5.03 19.01 17.63
CA HIS A 21 4.94 17.99 16.60
C HIS A 21 6.31 17.30 16.42
N ASN A 22 6.34 15.96 16.48
CA ASN A 22 7.54 15.12 16.40
C ASN A 22 8.70 15.59 17.30
N GLY A 23 8.38 16.01 18.53
CA GLY A 23 9.35 16.50 19.50
C GLY A 23 9.89 17.92 19.22
N GLN A 24 9.46 18.56 18.14
CA GLN A 24 9.78 19.95 17.82
C GLN A 24 8.66 20.88 18.28
N THR A 25 9.06 22.04 18.81
CA THR A 25 8.13 23.09 19.27
C THR A 25 7.92 24.12 18.17
N TYR A 26 6.67 24.47 17.91
CA TYR A 26 6.23 25.43 16.91
C TYR A 26 5.53 26.60 17.58
N GLN A 27 5.99 27.82 17.30
CA GLN A 27 5.35 29.05 17.77
C GLN A 27 3.99 29.26 17.08
N PRO A 28 3.06 30.00 17.70
CA PRO A 28 1.81 30.39 17.05
C PRO A 28 2.06 31.01 15.67
N GLY A 29 1.34 30.54 14.65
CA GLY A 29 1.47 30.97 13.26
C GLY A 29 2.59 30.27 12.47
N GLN A 30 3.42 29.44 13.11
CA GLN A 30 4.32 28.56 12.37
C GLN A 30 3.57 27.36 11.81
N SER A 31 4.04 26.89 10.67
CA SER A 31 3.45 25.78 9.95
C SER A 31 4.50 24.72 9.65
N PHE A 32 4.04 23.49 9.50
CA PHE A 32 4.80 22.45 8.83
C PHE A 32 3.96 21.89 7.68
N SER A 33 4.64 21.49 6.62
CA SER A 33 4.02 20.85 5.48
C SER A 33 4.50 19.40 5.41
N ARG A 34 3.56 18.49 5.22
CA ARG A 34 3.81 17.11 4.82
C ARG A 34 3.38 16.94 3.37
N THR A 35 3.55 15.73 2.83
CA THR A 35 3.14 15.39 1.45
C THR A 35 1.69 15.77 1.16
N CYS A 36 0.79 15.60 2.14
CA CYS A 36 -0.65 15.70 1.93
C CYS A 36 -1.40 16.67 2.83
N HIS A 37 -0.70 17.32 3.76
CA HIS A 37 -1.35 18.19 4.73
C HIS A 37 -0.42 19.36 5.04
N GLU A 38 -1.00 20.54 5.20
CA GLU A 38 -0.32 21.71 5.74
C GLU A 38 -0.97 22.08 7.06
N CYS A 39 -0.19 22.04 8.15
CA CYS A 39 -0.69 22.29 9.49
C CYS A 39 -0.08 23.57 10.04
N THR A 40 -0.92 24.45 10.56
CA THR A 40 -0.52 25.71 11.20
C THR A 40 -0.85 25.67 12.68
N CYS A 41 0.10 26.04 13.53
CA CYS A 41 -0.12 26.14 14.96
C CYS A 41 -0.99 27.37 15.29
N ASN A 42 -2.15 27.14 15.89
CA ASN A 42 -3.08 28.19 16.28
C ASN A 42 -3.55 27.97 17.72
N GLN A 43 -3.11 28.85 18.63
CA GLN A 43 -3.51 28.84 20.06
C GLN A 43 -3.25 27.48 20.75
N GLY A 44 -2.10 26.87 20.50
CA GLY A 44 -1.73 25.56 21.05
C GLY A 44 -2.40 24.35 20.38
N GLN A 45 -3.17 24.56 19.31
CA GLN A 45 -3.81 23.51 18.52
C GLN A 45 -3.35 23.53 17.06
N TRP A 46 -3.34 22.36 16.42
CA TRP A 46 -3.06 22.24 14.99
C TRP A 46 -4.31 22.51 14.17
N SER A 47 -4.21 23.48 13.26
CA SER A 47 -5.19 23.71 12.20
C SER A 47 -4.58 23.19 10.89
N CYS A 48 -5.04 22.04 10.42
CA CYS A 48 -4.53 21.39 9.21
C CYS A 48 -5.49 21.59 8.03
N VAL A 49 -4.91 21.78 6.85
CA VAL A 49 -5.61 21.74 5.57
C VAL A 49 -5.07 20.58 4.74
N ASP A 50 -5.98 19.77 4.20
CA ASP A 50 -5.63 18.67 3.31
C ASP A 50 -5.24 19.26 1.95
N LEU A 51 -4.13 18.80 1.41
CA LEU A 51 -3.68 19.13 0.06
C LEU A 51 -4.27 18.12 -0.93
N ASP A 52 -4.32 18.49 -2.21
CA ASP A 52 -4.72 17.59 -3.30
C ASP A 52 -3.71 16.44 -3.43
N CYS A 53 -3.95 15.36 -2.68
CA CYS A 53 -3.08 14.21 -2.61
C CYS A 53 -3.66 12.99 -3.34
N PRO A 54 -2.79 12.11 -3.87
CA PRO A 54 -3.23 10.82 -4.32
C PRO A 54 -3.63 9.94 -3.13
N ALA A 55 -4.61 9.06 -3.34
CA ALA A 55 -4.95 8.00 -2.41
C ALA A 55 -4.42 6.66 -2.90
N THR A 56 -4.15 5.75 -1.95
CA THR A 56 -3.61 4.42 -2.25
C THR A 56 -4.60 3.35 -1.81
N CYS A 57 -5.13 2.60 -2.75
CA CYS A 57 -5.75 1.31 -2.46
C CYS A 57 -4.66 0.23 -2.48
N SER A 58 -4.71 -0.75 -1.56
CA SER A 58 -3.73 -1.82 -1.52
C SER A 58 -4.37 -3.20 -1.38
N ILE A 59 -3.73 -4.19 -2.00
CA ILE A 59 -4.03 -5.61 -1.81
C ILE A 59 -2.72 -6.29 -1.43
N VAL A 60 -2.61 -6.68 -0.15
CA VAL A 60 -1.41 -7.23 0.47
C VAL A 60 -1.72 -8.58 1.12
N GLY A 61 -0.70 -9.39 1.33
CA GLY A 61 -0.85 -10.75 1.90
C GLY A 61 -1.71 -11.72 1.07
N GLY A 62 -2.24 -11.28 -0.09
CA GLY A 62 -3.15 -12.07 -0.92
C GLY A 62 -4.61 -12.08 -0.48
N SER A 63 -4.96 -11.37 0.60
CA SER A 63 -6.34 -11.31 1.12
C SER A 63 -6.70 -10.01 1.84
N HIS A 64 -5.73 -9.17 2.20
CA HIS A 64 -5.98 -7.93 2.94
C HIS A 64 -6.10 -6.78 1.95
N ILE A 65 -7.26 -6.13 1.93
CA ILE A 65 -7.55 -4.98 1.08
C ILE A 65 -7.69 -3.75 1.96
N THR A 66 -7.08 -2.65 1.53
CA THR A 66 -7.31 -1.31 2.09
C THR A 66 -7.83 -0.42 0.97
N THR A 67 -9.01 0.17 1.15
CA THR A 67 -9.64 1.07 0.16
C THR A 67 -8.90 2.40 0.04
N TYR A 68 -9.29 3.22 -0.95
CA TYR A 68 -8.75 4.58 -1.08
C TYR A 68 -9.05 5.47 0.13
N ASP A 69 -10.15 5.18 0.86
CA ASP A 69 -10.57 5.93 2.04
C ASP A 69 -10.04 5.30 3.35
N GLU A 70 -9.08 4.37 3.25
CA GLU A 70 -8.38 3.70 4.36
C GLU A 70 -9.21 2.65 5.13
N LYS A 71 -10.33 2.18 4.57
CA LYS A 71 -11.04 1.04 5.15
C LYS A 71 -10.28 -0.25 4.86
N ALA A 72 -9.76 -0.85 5.92
CA ALA A 72 -9.12 -2.16 5.87
C ALA A 72 -10.12 -3.30 6.07
N TYR A 73 -9.99 -4.36 5.27
CA TYR A 73 -10.77 -5.59 5.41
C TYR A 73 -10.05 -6.80 4.82
N THR A 74 -10.48 -8.00 5.20
CA THR A 74 -9.93 -9.26 4.68
C THR A 74 -10.97 -9.96 3.81
N PHE A 75 -10.53 -10.50 2.67
CA PHE A 75 -11.37 -11.24 1.75
C PHE A 75 -10.57 -12.34 1.05
N HIS A 76 -11.00 -13.60 1.23
CA HIS A 76 -10.35 -14.79 0.67
C HIS A 76 -10.98 -15.20 -0.65
N GLY A 77 -10.68 -14.44 -1.70
CA GLY A 77 -11.22 -14.64 -3.05
C GLY A 77 -10.82 -15.96 -3.72
N ASP A 78 -11.63 -16.38 -4.69
CA ASP A 78 -11.32 -17.51 -5.59
C ASP A 78 -11.74 -17.18 -7.04
N CYS A 79 -11.33 -16.00 -7.50
CA CYS A 79 -11.74 -15.45 -8.79
C CYS A 79 -10.85 -14.26 -9.23
N SER A 80 -11.20 -13.71 -10.40
CA SER A 80 -10.81 -12.37 -10.83
C SER A 80 -11.84 -11.35 -10.33
N TYR A 81 -11.39 -10.28 -9.67
CA TYR A 81 -12.25 -9.24 -9.09
C TYR A 81 -11.93 -7.87 -9.66
N VAL A 82 -12.94 -7.01 -9.74
CA VAL A 82 -12.75 -5.59 -10.09
C VAL A 82 -12.21 -4.86 -8.86
N LEU A 83 -10.92 -4.52 -8.89
CA LEU A 83 -10.27 -3.78 -7.81
C LEU A 83 -10.68 -2.31 -7.85
N SER A 84 -10.49 -1.67 -9.01
CA SER A 84 -10.83 -0.27 -9.21
C SER A 84 -11.22 -0.05 -10.66
N LYS A 85 -12.37 0.56 -10.90
CA LYS A 85 -12.88 0.91 -12.22
C LYS A 85 -13.37 2.36 -12.17
N GLN A 86 -13.11 3.11 -13.24
CA GLN A 86 -13.68 4.45 -13.37
C GLN A 86 -15.15 4.39 -13.85
N THR A 87 -15.99 5.29 -13.35
CA THR A 87 -17.46 5.25 -13.55
C THR A 87 -17.94 5.55 -14.98
N ASN A 88 -17.11 6.13 -15.85
CA ASN A 88 -17.49 6.56 -17.21
C ASN A 88 -17.30 5.47 -18.28
N GLU A 89 -17.86 5.65 -19.49
CA GLU A 89 -17.79 4.67 -20.59
C GLU A 89 -16.37 4.49 -21.19
N THR A 90 -15.51 5.52 -21.10
CA THR A 90 -14.09 5.49 -21.52
C THR A 90 -13.18 5.40 -20.30
N ALA A 91 -13.34 4.33 -19.52
CA ALA A 91 -12.73 4.16 -18.22
C ALA A 91 -11.60 3.13 -18.21
N PHE A 92 -10.60 3.36 -17.35
CA PHE A 92 -9.70 2.29 -16.97
C PHE A 92 -10.41 1.27 -16.06
N THR A 93 -9.91 0.05 -16.05
CA THR A 93 -10.30 -0.99 -15.08
C THR A 93 -9.05 -1.72 -14.59
N VAL A 94 -8.91 -1.85 -13.29
CA VAL A 94 -7.89 -2.67 -12.63
C VAL A 94 -8.57 -3.92 -12.09
N LEU A 95 -8.10 -5.08 -12.53
CA LEU A 95 -8.54 -6.39 -12.04
C LEU A 95 -7.42 -7.04 -11.23
N GLY A 96 -7.80 -7.85 -10.25
CA GLY A 96 -6.91 -8.68 -9.48
C GLY A 96 -7.39 -10.12 -9.46
N ASP A 97 -6.51 -11.06 -9.79
CA ASP A 97 -6.79 -12.48 -9.63
C ASP A 97 -6.39 -12.90 -8.22
N ILE A 98 -7.38 -12.95 -7.33
CA ILE A 98 -7.26 -13.40 -5.94
C ILE A 98 -7.76 -14.84 -5.90
N VAL A 99 -6.85 -15.78 -5.72
CA VAL A 99 -7.15 -17.21 -5.80
C VAL A 99 -6.49 -17.99 -4.67
N LYS A 100 -7.04 -19.16 -4.37
CA LYS A 100 -6.42 -20.09 -3.42
C LYS A 100 -5.02 -20.49 -3.90
N CYS A 101 -4.06 -20.41 -3.01
CA CYS A 101 -2.67 -20.78 -3.29
C CYS A 101 -2.10 -21.80 -2.31
N GLY A 102 -2.78 -22.02 -1.19
CA GLY A 102 -2.42 -23.04 -0.22
C GLY A 102 -3.50 -24.10 -0.03
N LYS A 103 -3.54 -24.69 1.16
CA LYS A 103 -4.36 -25.89 1.42
C LYS A 103 -5.74 -25.60 1.98
N THR A 104 -5.90 -24.44 2.64
CA THR A 104 -7.17 -24.03 3.26
C THR A 104 -7.87 -22.99 2.38
N ASP A 105 -9.17 -22.80 2.60
CA ASP A 105 -9.95 -21.79 1.89
C ASP A 105 -9.58 -20.35 2.28
N VAL A 106 -8.84 -20.17 3.38
CA VAL A 106 -8.35 -18.88 3.86
C VAL A 106 -6.91 -18.57 3.39
N GLU A 107 -6.25 -19.48 2.67
CA GLU A 107 -4.88 -19.28 2.15
C GLU A 107 -4.92 -18.88 0.67
N THR A 108 -5.09 -17.57 0.42
CA THR A 108 -5.22 -16.96 -0.91
C THR A 108 -4.04 -16.08 -1.28
N CYS A 109 -3.77 -15.95 -2.58
CA CYS A 109 -2.69 -15.14 -3.13
C CYS A 109 -3.20 -14.31 -4.31
N LEU A 110 -2.58 -13.14 -4.50
CA LEU A 110 -2.69 -12.39 -5.75
C LEU A 110 -1.81 -13.05 -6.81
N ARG A 111 -2.39 -13.46 -7.94
CA ARG A 111 -1.66 -14.13 -9.04
C ARG A 111 -1.40 -13.26 -10.25
N SER A 112 -2.29 -12.31 -10.51
CA SER A 112 -2.14 -11.35 -11.58
C SER A 112 -2.82 -10.04 -11.24
N VAL A 113 -2.29 -8.96 -11.80
CA VAL A 113 -2.93 -7.64 -11.85
C VAL A 113 -3.10 -7.28 -13.30
N THR A 114 -4.33 -6.95 -13.70
CA THR A 114 -4.64 -6.54 -15.06
C THR A 114 -5.09 -5.09 -15.10
N LEU A 115 -4.44 -4.27 -15.90
CA LEU A 115 -4.91 -2.93 -16.26
C LEU A 115 -5.53 -2.98 -17.66
N VAL A 116 -6.81 -2.65 -17.75
CA VAL A 116 -7.50 -2.32 -19.00
C VAL A 116 -7.50 -0.81 -19.13
N THR A 117 -6.87 -0.27 -20.18
CA THR A 117 -6.82 1.17 -20.42
C THR A 117 -8.09 1.70 -21.08
N PRO A 118 -8.34 3.02 -21.10
CA PRO A 118 -9.46 3.61 -21.83
C PRO A 118 -9.51 3.22 -23.32
N GLU A 119 -8.34 3.00 -23.94
CA GLU A 119 -8.18 2.55 -25.34
C GLU A 119 -8.34 1.03 -25.51
N SER A 120 -8.85 0.33 -24.49
CA SER A 120 -9.04 -1.12 -24.45
C SER A 120 -7.75 -1.94 -24.59
N MET A 121 -6.59 -1.34 -24.29
CA MET A 121 -5.33 -2.09 -24.17
C MET A 121 -5.35 -2.89 -22.86
N ILE A 122 -4.97 -4.17 -22.94
CA ILE A 122 -4.92 -5.07 -21.78
C ILE A 122 -3.47 -5.31 -21.39
N ILE A 123 -3.09 -4.87 -20.20
CA ILE A 123 -1.77 -5.11 -19.60
C ILE A 123 -1.95 -6.07 -18.44
N VAL A 124 -1.27 -7.22 -18.46
CA VAL A 124 -1.28 -8.20 -17.37
C VAL A 124 0.12 -8.30 -16.78
N ILE A 125 0.22 -8.17 -15.46
CA ILE A 125 1.42 -8.45 -14.69
C ILE A 125 1.15 -9.72 -13.88
N GLU A 126 1.90 -10.78 -14.14
CA GLU A 126 1.79 -12.03 -13.41
C GLU A 126 2.71 -12.04 -12.18
N ALA A 127 2.38 -12.86 -11.17
CA ALA A 127 3.24 -13.11 -10.01
C ALA A 127 4.64 -13.64 -10.37
N SER A 128 4.83 -14.14 -11.60
CA SER A 128 6.13 -14.54 -12.14
C SER A 128 7.04 -13.34 -12.51
N GLY A 129 6.53 -12.11 -12.46
CA GLY A 129 7.19 -10.90 -12.94
C GLY A 129 7.08 -10.70 -14.46
N LYS A 130 6.41 -11.60 -15.20
CA LYS A 130 6.17 -11.45 -16.63
C LYS A 130 5.09 -10.42 -16.89
N VAL A 131 5.30 -9.60 -17.92
CA VAL A 131 4.34 -8.60 -18.38
C VAL A 131 3.84 -8.97 -19.77
N PHE A 132 2.52 -8.93 -19.94
CA PHE A 132 1.86 -9.18 -21.22
C PHE A 132 1.05 -7.97 -21.63
N VAL A 133 1.23 -7.51 -22.86
CA VAL A 133 0.41 -6.46 -23.49
C VAL A 133 -0.40 -7.11 -24.61
N ASN A 134 -1.73 -7.03 -24.52
CA ASN A 134 -2.66 -7.66 -25.45
C ASN A 134 -2.33 -9.15 -25.69
N LYS A 135 -2.06 -9.88 -24.60
CA LYS A 135 -1.66 -11.31 -24.59
C LYS A 135 -0.27 -11.61 -25.16
N MET A 136 0.51 -10.62 -25.57
CA MET A 136 1.89 -10.80 -26.02
C MET A 136 2.88 -10.50 -24.89
N PHE A 137 3.79 -11.43 -24.64
CA PHE A 137 4.89 -11.21 -23.70
C PHE A 137 5.71 -10.00 -24.12
N SER A 138 6.00 -9.11 -23.17
CA SER A 138 6.68 -7.85 -23.40
C SER A 138 7.82 -7.67 -22.41
N GLN A 139 9.01 -7.31 -22.91
CA GLN A 139 10.17 -7.03 -22.08
C GLN A 139 10.11 -5.58 -21.57
N LEU A 140 10.50 -5.37 -20.32
CA LEU A 140 10.55 -4.04 -19.70
C LEU A 140 11.92 -3.36 -19.94
N PRO A 141 11.97 -2.02 -20.03
CA PRO A 141 10.84 -1.09 -19.91
C PRO A 141 10.00 -0.95 -21.20
N LEU A 142 8.73 -0.60 -21.03
CA LEU A 142 7.78 -0.33 -22.12
C LEU A 142 7.28 1.10 -22.00
N PHE A 143 7.35 1.85 -23.09
CA PHE A 143 6.84 3.21 -23.18
C PHE A 143 5.83 3.28 -24.31
N MET A 144 4.59 3.57 -23.96
CA MET A 144 3.45 3.78 -24.86
C MET A 144 2.91 5.19 -24.63
N ALA A 145 1.95 5.64 -25.45
CA ALA A 145 1.44 7.01 -25.40
C ALA A 145 0.96 7.41 -24.00
N ASP A 146 0.09 6.58 -23.40
CA ASP A 146 -0.56 6.88 -22.12
C ASP A 146 -0.08 5.99 -20.96
N VAL A 147 0.85 5.08 -21.22
CA VAL A 147 1.33 4.11 -20.23
C VAL A 147 2.83 3.90 -20.32
N LYS A 148 3.50 3.95 -19.16
CA LYS A 148 4.91 3.59 -18.99
C LYS A 148 4.98 2.44 -18.00
N ILE A 149 5.65 1.36 -18.38
CA ILE A 149 5.84 0.17 -17.54
C ILE A 149 7.33 -0.04 -17.37
N PHE A 150 7.81 -0.06 -16.14
CA PHE A 150 9.23 -0.25 -15.85
C PHE A 150 9.41 -1.02 -14.55
N GLN A 151 10.59 -1.61 -14.40
CA GLN A 151 10.94 -2.40 -13.23
C GLN A 151 12.04 -1.64 -12.47
N PRO A 152 11.70 -0.79 -11.48
CA PRO A 152 12.67 0.01 -10.71
C PRO A 152 13.40 -0.78 -9.63
N SER A 153 13.18 -2.09 -9.54
CA SER A 153 14.02 -3.00 -8.77
C SER A 153 13.64 -4.44 -9.11
N THR A 154 14.40 -5.40 -8.61
CA THR A 154 13.99 -6.81 -8.62
C THR A 154 12.69 -7.08 -7.87
N PHE A 155 12.23 -6.17 -7.01
CA PHE A 155 11.04 -6.34 -6.16
C PHE A 155 9.78 -5.75 -6.77
N TYR A 156 9.87 -4.73 -7.62
CA TYR A 156 8.70 -3.96 -8.06
C TYR A 156 8.63 -3.81 -9.57
N ILE A 157 7.43 -3.90 -10.12
CA ILE A 157 7.06 -3.41 -11.44
C ILE A 157 6.12 -2.23 -11.23
N VAL A 158 6.40 -1.11 -11.89
CA VAL A 158 5.59 0.10 -11.81
C VAL A 158 4.95 0.38 -13.17
N VAL A 159 3.63 0.58 -13.14
CA VAL A 159 2.85 1.09 -14.27
C VAL A 159 2.48 2.52 -13.95
N HIS A 160 2.91 3.47 -14.78
CA HIS A 160 2.54 4.87 -14.66
C HIS A 160 1.67 5.27 -15.85
N THR A 161 0.54 5.92 -15.61
CA THR A 161 -0.36 6.36 -16.67
C THR A 161 -0.39 7.88 -16.79
N SER A 162 -0.75 8.40 -17.97
CA SER A 162 -0.92 9.85 -18.21
C SER A 162 -2.18 10.40 -17.53
N TYR A 163 -3.17 9.55 -17.27
CA TYR A 163 -4.45 9.90 -16.69
C TYR A 163 -4.48 9.88 -15.15
N GLY A 164 -3.34 9.81 -14.48
CA GLY A 164 -3.24 9.97 -13.02
C GLY A 164 -3.43 8.69 -12.20
N LEU A 165 -3.23 7.53 -12.82
CA LEU A 165 -3.19 6.23 -12.14
C LEU A 165 -1.76 5.69 -12.13
N ARG A 166 -1.34 5.11 -11.01
CA ARG A 166 -0.09 4.37 -10.89
C ARG A 166 -0.33 3.04 -10.20
N LEU A 167 0.19 1.96 -10.77
CA LEU A 167 0.23 0.65 -10.13
C LEU A 167 1.65 0.37 -9.69
N GLU A 168 1.83 0.04 -8.42
CA GLU A 168 3.10 -0.43 -7.89
C GLU A 168 2.90 -1.89 -7.49
N VAL A 169 3.45 -2.80 -8.28
CA VAL A 169 3.27 -4.24 -8.11
C VAL A 169 4.54 -4.82 -7.53
N GLN A 170 4.48 -5.20 -6.25
CA GLN A 170 5.53 -6.00 -5.63
C GLN A 170 5.44 -7.43 -6.15
N ILE A 171 6.58 -8.04 -6.51
CA ILE A 171 6.65 -9.41 -7.03
C ILE A 171 7.16 -10.40 -5.98
N THR A 172 8.11 -9.99 -5.13
CA THR A 172 8.76 -10.83 -4.13
C THR A 172 8.77 -10.16 -2.75
N PRO A 173 8.62 -10.89 -1.64
CA PRO A 173 8.48 -12.36 -1.54
C PRO A 173 7.12 -12.88 -2.01
N ILE A 174 6.07 -12.05 -1.92
CA ILE A 174 4.72 -12.36 -2.36
C ILE A 174 4.22 -11.21 -3.21
N MET A 175 3.41 -11.53 -4.23
CA MET A 175 2.81 -10.53 -5.08
C MET A 175 1.84 -9.64 -4.28
N GLN A 176 2.04 -8.33 -4.33
CA GLN A 176 1.17 -7.32 -3.72
C GLN A 176 0.97 -6.18 -4.72
N VAL A 177 -0.13 -5.44 -4.58
CA VAL A 177 -0.36 -4.27 -5.44
C VAL A 177 -0.80 -3.07 -4.64
N TYR A 178 -0.26 -1.92 -5.00
CA TYR A 178 -0.66 -0.60 -4.54
C TYR A 178 -1.17 0.17 -5.75
N ILE A 179 -2.44 0.55 -5.73
CA ILE A 179 -3.12 1.34 -6.75
C ILE A 179 -3.17 2.77 -6.24
N VAL A 180 -2.34 3.64 -6.81
CA VAL A 180 -2.23 5.04 -6.43
C VAL A 180 -3.03 5.87 -7.44
N ALA A 181 -4.10 6.51 -6.98
CA ALA A 181 -4.98 7.34 -7.80
C ALA A 181 -4.85 8.80 -7.42
N SER A 182 -4.61 9.69 -8.39
CA SER A 182 -4.62 11.14 -8.17
C SER A 182 -6.00 11.64 -7.71
N SER A 183 -6.01 12.78 -7.02
CA SER A 183 -7.25 13.45 -6.55
C SER A 183 -8.27 13.72 -7.66
N SER A 184 -7.85 13.78 -8.92
CA SER A 184 -8.76 13.88 -10.08
C SER A 184 -9.76 12.70 -10.21
N HIS A 185 -9.48 11.57 -9.54
CA HIS A 185 -10.33 10.38 -9.49
C HIS A 185 -11.25 10.32 -8.28
N LYS A 186 -11.20 11.31 -7.38
CA LYS A 186 -12.10 11.40 -6.24
C LYS A 186 -13.56 11.30 -6.70
N GLU A 187 -14.35 10.45 -6.05
CA GLU A 187 -15.75 10.14 -6.36
C GLU A 187 -16.00 9.57 -7.77
N LYS A 188 -14.95 9.10 -8.47
CA LYS A 188 -15.03 8.57 -9.84
C LYS A 188 -14.56 7.13 -9.94
N THR A 189 -14.33 6.47 -8.82
CA THR A 189 -13.92 5.07 -8.76
C THR A 189 -15.01 4.20 -8.17
N GLN A 190 -14.98 2.92 -8.50
CA GLN A 190 -15.80 1.87 -7.91
C GLN A 190 -15.03 0.54 -7.96
N GLY A 191 -15.37 -0.39 -7.09
CA GLY A 191 -14.73 -1.71 -7.01
C GLY A 191 -14.40 -2.08 -5.57
N LEU A 192 -13.57 -3.09 -5.39
CA LEU A 192 -13.07 -3.48 -4.06
C LEU A 192 -12.28 -2.34 -3.36
N CYS A 193 -11.75 -1.38 -4.11
CA CYS A 193 -11.04 -0.23 -3.57
C CYS A 193 -11.94 0.92 -3.07
N GLY A 194 -13.27 0.76 -3.10
CA GLY A 194 -14.21 1.80 -2.70
C GLY A 194 -14.48 2.83 -3.80
N ASP A 195 -15.07 3.97 -3.43
CA ASP A 195 -15.44 5.04 -4.36
C ASP A 195 -14.54 6.29 -4.28
N PHE A 196 -13.63 6.32 -3.31
CA PHE A 196 -12.65 7.39 -3.08
C PHE A 196 -13.35 8.73 -2.82
N ASN A 197 -14.24 8.78 -1.83
CA ASN A 197 -15.00 9.97 -1.45
C ASN A 197 -14.59 10.53 -0.06
N SER A 198 -13.61 9.90 0.60
CA SER A 198 -13.16 10.15 1.97
C SER A 198 -14.12 9.67 3.08
N ILE A 199 -14.98 8.69 2.79
CA ILE A 199 -16.00 8.15 3.72
C ILE A 199 -15.89 6.62 3.79
N GLN A 200 -15.15 6.11 4.77
CA GLN A 200 -15.00 4.65 4.99
C GLN A 200 -16.34 3.90 5.22
N ALA A 201 -17.37 4.61 5.70
CA ALA A 201 -18.63 3.98 6.07
C ALA A 201 -19.38 3.40 4.86
N ASP A 202 -19.18 3.94 3.65
CA ASP A 202 -19.88 3.51 2.46
C ASP A 202 -19.02 2.81 1.40
N ASP A 203 -17.73 2.61 1.67
CA ASP A 203 -16.81 1.81 0.83
C ASP A 203 -17.32 0.41 0.45
N PHE A 204 -18.23 -0.17 1.24
CA PHE A 204 -18.87 -1.46 0.94
C PHE A 204 -20.11 -1.31 0.04
N ARG A 205 -20.11 -0.29 -0.82
CA ARG A 205 -21.16 -0.04 -1.81
C ARG A 205 -21.04 -1.01 -2.97
N THR A 206 -22.05 -1.85 -3.11
CA THR A 206 -22.17 -2.84 -4.20
C THR A 206 -22.49 -2.18 -5.53
N ILE A 207 -22.40 -2.95 -6.62
CA ILE A 207 -22.80 -2.53 -7.97
C ILE A 207 -24.28 -2.08 -8.06
N ASN A 208 -25.13 -2.50 -7.13
CA ASN A 208 -26.54 -2.11 -7.05
C ASN A 208 -26.77 -0.83 -6.21
N GLY A 209 -25.70 -0.22 -5.69
CA GLY A 209 -25.74 1.01 -4.89
C GLY A 209 -26.01 0.80 -3.40
N LEU A 210 -26.27 -0.44 -2.96
CA LEU A 210 -26.49 -0.78 -1.54
C LEU A 210 -25.15 -0.93 -0.80
N VAL A 211 -25.10 -0.47 0.45
CA VAL A 211 -23.93 -0.64 1.34
C VAL A 211 -24.11 -1.90 2.17
N GLU A 212 -23.15 -2.81 2.04
CA GLU A 212 -23.13 -4.10 2.73
C GLU A 212 -22.45 -4.02 4.10
N GLY A 213 -22.83 -4.93 5.00
CA GLY A 213 -22.29 -5.00 6.36
C GLY A 213 -21.03 -5.87 6.51
N THR A 214 -20.74 -6.74 5.52
CA THR A 214 -19.61 -7.68 5.57
C THR A 214 -18.76 -7.59 4.32
N ALA A 215 -17.47 -7.93 4.45
CA ALA A 215 -16.54 -7.91 3.33
C ALA A 215 -16.94 -8.92 2.25
N GLU A 216 -17.43 -10.09 2.63
CA GLU A 216 -17.82 -11.16 1.71
C GLU A 216 -19.07 -10.79 0.92
N SER A 217 -20.13 -10.30 1.58
CA SER A 217 -21.34 -9.87 0.88
C SER A 217 -21.07 -8.73 -0.10
N PHE A 218 -20.18 -7.80 0.26
CA PHE A 218 -19.68 -6.76 -0.63
C PHE A 218 -18.86 -7.32 -1.80
N ALA A 219 -17.77 -8.03 -1.53
CA ALA A 219 -16.76 -8.42 -2.52
C ALA A 219 -17.29 -9.46 -3.52
N ASN A 220 -18.25 -10.30 -3.12
CA ASN A 220 -18.94 -11.22 -4.03
C ASN A 220 -19.71 -10.49 -5.15
N THR A 221 -20.09 -9.21 -4.96
CA THR A 221 -20.73 -8.41 -6.02
C THR A 221 -19.76 -7.90 -7.08
N TRP A 222 -18.46 -7.97 -6.82
CA TRP A 222 -17.39 -7.45 -7.69
C TRP A 222 -16.62 -8.55 -8.45
N LYS A 223 -17.19 -9.76 -8.53
CA LYS A 223 -16.66 -10.85 -9.35
C LYS A 223 -16.68 -10.47 -10.83
N ASN A 224 -15.55 -10.62 -11.51
CA ASN A 224 -15.43 -10.35 -12.95
C ASN A 224 -16.09 -11.44 -13.82
N LYS A 225 -16.33 -12.64 -13.26
CA LYS A 225 -16.95 -13.77 -13.97
C LYS A 225 -18.13 -14.31 -13.17
N ALA A 226 -19.28 -14.47 -13.83
CA ALA A 226 -20.49 -15.03 -13.22
C ALA A 226 -20.33 -16.47 -12.74
N SER A 227 -19.40 -17.24 -13.31
CA SER A 227 -19.13 -18.62 -12.92
C SER A 227 -18.35 -18.77 -11.61
N CYS A 228 -17.88 -17.66 -11.04
CA CYS A 228 -17.10 -17.72 -9.80
C CYS A 228 -18.01 -17.98 -8.59
N PRO A 229 -17.60 -18.87 -7.67
CA PRO A 229 -18.37 -19.15 -6.47
C PRO A 229 -18.46 -17.90 -5.58
N ASP A 230 -19.51 -17.84 -4.77
CA ASP A 230 -19.54 -16.90 -3.64
C ASP A 230 -18.62 -17.40 -2.54
N VAL A 231 -17.83 -16.49 -1.99
CA VAL A 231 -16.99 -16.74 -0.81
C VAL A 231 -17.85 -16.53 0.44
N ALA A 232 -17.80 -17.48 1.36
CA ALA A 232 -18.47 -17.37 2.65
C ALA A 232 -17.55 -16.74 3.70
N GLN A 233 -18.14 -16.14 4.73
CA GLN A 233 -17.39 -15.58 5.84
C GLN A 233 -16.63 -16.67 6.60
N SER A 234 -15.35 -16.43 6.86
CA SER A 234 -14.53 -17.28 7.71
C SER A 234 -14.28 -16.63 9.06
N PHE A 235 -14.32 -17.44 10.12
CA PHE A 235 -13.97 -17.05 11.49
C PHE A 235 -12.75 -17.82 11.99
N GLU A 236 -12.00 -18.44 11.08
CA GLU A 236 -10.77 -19.15 11.41
C GLU A 236 -9.71 -18.17 11.90
N ILE A 237 -8.97 -18.57 12.93
CA ILE A 237 -7.87 -17.80 13.49
C ILE A 237 -6.60 -18.62 13.23
N PRO A 238 -5.81 -18.31 12.20
CA PRO A 238 -4.71 -19.17 11.76
C PRO A 238 -3.69 -19.48 12.86
N CYS A 239 -3.36 -18.50 13.72
CA CYS A 239 -2.40 -18.72 14.81
C CYS A 239 -2.90 -19.71 15.88
N SER A 240 -4.20 -19.97 15.98
CA SER A 240 -4.74 -20.97 16.92
C SER A 240 -4.50 -22.41 16.44
N LEU A 241 -4.08 -22.59 15.18
CA LEU A 241 -3.89 -23.90 14.56
C LEU A 241 -2.46 -24.46 14.74
N SER A 242 -1.48 -23.59 15.02
CA SER A 242 -0.08 -23.99 15.19
C SER A 242 0.63 -23.11 16.22
N VAL A 243 1.01 -23.72 17.35
CA VAL A 243 1.78 -23.05 18.44
C VAL A 243 3.17 -22.62 17.96
N GLU A 244 3.78 -23.37 17.05
CA GLU A 244 5.09 -23.05 16.49
C GLU A 244 5.01 -21.80 15.60
N ASN A 245 4.05 -21.77 14.67
CA ASN A 245 3.86 -20.62 13.80
C ASN A 245 3.44 -19.39 14.61
N GLU A 246 2.57 -19.56 15.61
CA GLU A 246 2.18 -18.48 16.52
C GLU A 246 3.39 -17.88 17.24
N ARG A 247 4.30 -18.72 17.77
CA ARG A 247 5.50 -18.24 18.46
C ARG A 247 6.44 -17.50 17.52
N TYR A 248 6.63 -18.02 16.30
CA TYR A 248 7.42 -17.37 15.26
C TYR A 248 6.83 -16.01 14.89
N ALA A 249 5.53 -15.97 14.59
CA ALA A 249 4.80 -14.76 14.21
C ALA A 249 4.86 -13.71 15.32
N LYS A 250 4.56 -14.09 16.58
CA LYS A 250 4.64 -13.18 17.73
C LYS A 250 6.01 -12.57 17.90
N HIS A 251 7.08 -13.34 17.71
CA HIS A 251 8.44 -12.84 17.82
C HIS A 251 8.71 -11.75 16.78
N TRP A 252 8.57 -12.08 15.49
CA TRP A 252 8.96 -11.19 14.40
C TRP A 252 7.98 -10.03 14.20
N CYS A 253 6.68 -10.27 14.21
CA CYS A 253 5.69 -9.22 13.98
C CYS A 253 5.64 -8.18 15.12
N SER A 254 6.10 -8.52 16.33
CA SER A 254 6.15 -7.56 17.45
C SER A 254 7.07 -6.37 17.19
N MET A 255 8.11 -6.55 16.37
CA MET A 255 9.09 -5.50 16.04
C MET A 255 8.46 -4.30 15.34
N LEU A 256 7.39 -4.50 14.54
CA LEU A 256 6.66 -3.41 13.88
C LEU A 256 6.14 -2.39 14.91
N SER A 257 5.79 -2.86 16.10
CA SER A 257 5.26 -2.03 17.20
C SER A 257 6.30 -1.69 18.29
N ASP A 258 7.57 -2.04 18.11
CA ASP A 258 8.63 -1.75 19.09
C ASP A 258 8.95 -0.25 19.09
N ARG A 259 8.73 0.40 20.23
CA ARG A 259 8.92 1.84 20.43
C ARG A 259 10.39 2.29 20.37
N ALA A 260 11.34 1.37 20.54
CA ALA A 260 12.77 1.63 20.42
C ALA A 260 13.38 0.99 19.16
N GLY A 261 12.57 0.27 18.37
CA GLY A 261 13.00 -0.43 17.17
C GLY A 261 13.19 0.48 15.97
N ILE A 262 13.69 -0.09 14.88
CA ILE A 262 13.93 0.63 13.61
C ILE A 262 12.66 1.23 13.00
N PHE A 263 11.50 0.64 13.27
CA PHE A 263 10.20 1.07 12.78
C PHE A 263 9.59 2.24 13.57
N SER A 264 10.14 2.56 14.76
CA SER A 264 9.62 3.61 15.65
C SER A 264 9.53 4.99 15.00
N GLN A 265 10.41 5.28 14.04
CA GLN A 265 10.43 6.53 13.28
C GLN A 265 9.16 6.78 12.47
N CYS A 266 8.39 5.73 12.17
CA CYS A 266 7.15 5.81 11.39
C CYS A 266 5.89 5.77 12.25
N HIS A 267 6.00 5.44 13.55
CA HIS A 267 4.83 5.23 14.43
C HIS A 267 3.94 6.47 14.58
N THR A 268 4.48 7.67 14.38
CA THR A 268 3.72 8.93 14.43
C THR A 268 2.88 9.18 13.19
N GLU A 269 3.28 8.60 12.06
CA GLU A 269 2.62 8.81 10.76
C GLU A 269 1.72 7.62 10.41
N ILE A 270 2.18 6.38 10.62
CA ILE A 270 1.46 5.15 10.32
C ILE A 270 1.33 4.30 11.58
N ASN A 271 0.09 4.03 11.98
CA ASN A 271 -0.20 3.15 13.12
C ASN A 271 0.26 1.70 12.82
N PRO A 272 1.21 1.14 13.58
CA PRO A 272 1.77 -0.18 13.30
C PRO A 272 0.82 -1.33 13.66
N ASN A 273 -0.28 -1.09 14.40
CA ASN A 273 -1.12 -2.16 14.94
C ASN A 273 -1.78 -2.99 13.84
N TYR A 274 -2.35 -2.34 12.83
CA TYR A 274 -2.97 -3.04 11.70
C TYR A 274 -1.96 -3.93 10.96
N TYR A 275 -0.78 -3.40 10.65
CA TYR A 275 0.29 -4.14 9.97
C TYR A 275 0.83 -5.30 10.81
N LYS A 276 0.89 -5.12 12.13
CA LYS A 276 1.23 -6.20 13.07
C LYS A 276 0.17 -7.29 13.09
N GLU A 277 -1.11 -6.94 13.05
CA GLU A 277 -2.21 -7.92 13.03
C GLU A 277 -2.21 -8.76 11.76
N ILE A 278 -2.09 -8.14 10.58
CA ILE A 278 -1.97 -8.89 9.32
C ILE A 278 -0.66 -9.68 9.25
N CYS A 279 0.44 -9.17 9.81
CA CYS A 279 1.69 -9.93 9.90
C CYS A 279 1.51 -11.20 10.73
N LEU A 280 0.82 -11.11 11.88
CA LEU A 280 0.52 -12.27 12.71
C LEU A 280 -0.35 -13.28 11.96
N TYR A 281 -1.43 -12.78 11.34
CA TYR A 281 -2.36 -13.58 10.55
C TYR A 281 -1.64 -14.35 9.43
N ASP A 282 -0.95 -13.62 8.54
CA ASP A 282 -0.27 -14.17 7.37
C ASP A 282 0.85 -15.13 7.75
N SER A 283 1.68 -14.79 8.75
CA SER A 283 2.78 -15.66 9.21
C SER A 283 2.28 -17.01 9.72
N CYS A 284 1.09 -17.04 10.32
CA CYS A 284 0.48 -18.25 10.85
C CYS A 284 -0.26 -19.08 9.78
N ASN A 285 -0.87 -18.40 8.82
CA ASN A 285 -1.73 -19.00 7.80
C ASN A 285 -0.94 -19.60 6.61
N CYS A 286 0.20 -19.01 6.31
CA CYS A 286 0.99 -19.28 5.12
C CYS A 286 1.91 -20.50 5.28
N GLU A 287 2.03 -21.32 4.23
CA GLU A 287 2.96 -22.46 4.21
C GLU A 287 4.42 -22.05 4.50
N ARG A 288 4.83 -20.87 4.04
CA ARG A 288 6.17 -20.31 4.26
C ARG A 288 6.08 -19.05 5.12
N SER A 289 6.01 -19.23 6.44
CA SER A 289 5.84 -18.14 7.42
C SER A 289 6.82 -16.97 7.25
N GLU A 290 8.08 -17.22 6.89
CA GLU A 290 9.07 -16.16 6.67
C GLU A 290 8.73 -15.27 5.47
N GLU A 291 8.28 -15.84 4.34
CA GLU A 291 7.93 -15.08 3.14
C GLU A 291 6.73 -14.17 3.41
N CYS A 292 5.71 -14.70 4.09
CA CYS A 292 4.51 -13.98 4.48
C CYS A 292 4.79 -12.89 5.54
N MET A 293 5.59 -13.20 6.56
CA MET A 293 6.08 -12.21 7.53
C MET A 293 6.81 -11.06 6.83
N CYS A 294 7.73 -11.38 5.92
CA CYS A 294 8.50 -10.40 5.18
C CYS A 294 7.66 -9.57 4.21
N ALA A 295 6.62 -10.16 3.62
CA ALA A 295 5.64 -9.45 2.82
C ALA A 295 4.90 -8.40 3.67
N ALA A 296 4.40 -8.78 4.85
CA ALA A 296 3.70 -7.85 5.75
C ALA A 296 4.61 -6.72 6.27
N VAL A 297 5.85 -7.03 6.65
CA VAL A 297 6.85 -6.01 7.04
C VAL A 297 7.12 -5.05 5.88
N SER A 298 7.27 -5.56 4.65
CA SER A 298 7.47 -4.71 3.46
C SER A 298 6.28 -3.79 3.19
N SER A 299 5.05 -4.22 3.48
CA SER A 299 3.86 -3.38 3.35
C SER A 299 3.85 -2.22 4.35
N TYR A 300 4.32 -2.43 5.59
CA TYR A 300 4.47 -1.33 6.54
C TYR A 300 5.54 -0.33 6.07
N VAL A 301 6.68 -0.83 5.59
CA VAL A 301 7.75 0.00 5.05
C VAL A 301 7.28 0.81 3.84
N HIS A 302 6.48 0.21 2.96
CA HIS A 302 5.88 0.90 1.82
C HIS A 302 4.98 2.05 2.28
N ALA A 303 4.08 1.81 3.23
CA ALA A 303 3.21 2.84 3.79
C ALA A 303 4.00 3.99 4.46
N CYS A 304 5.07 3.66 5.19
CA CYS A 304 5.98 4.65 5.76
C CYS A 304 6.63 5.53 4.68
N ALA A 305 7.11 4.91 3.60
CA ALA A 305 7.71 5.63 2.48
C ALA A 305 6.69 6.53 1.77
N ALA A 306 5.44 6.07 1.60
CA ALA A 306 4.35 6.88 1.05
C ALA A 306 4.02 8.10 1.94
N ALA A 307 4.15 7.97 3.25
CA ALA A 307 4.05 9.07 4.21
C ALA A 307 5.33 9.95 4.30
N GLY A 308 6.36 9.65 3.52
CA GLY A 308 7.62 10.40 3.47
C GLY A 308 8.65 10.00 4.53
N VAL A 309 8.44 8.90 5.25
CA VAL A 309 9.39 8.36 6.24
C VAL A 309 10.20 7.22 5.62
N LEU A 310 11.46 7.50 5.28
CA LEU A 310 12.36 6.50 4.69
C LEU A 310 13.11 5.71 5.77
N LEU A 311 12.67 4.47 5.99
CA LEU A 311 13.32 3.55 6.93
C LEU A 311 14.56 2.90 6.30
N SER A 312 15.74 3.17 6.85
CA SER A 312 17.02 2.63 6.34
C SER A 312 17.55 1.48 7.20
N GLY A 313 18.04 0.41 6.57
CA GLY A 313 18.71 -0.70 7.26
C GLY A 313 17.79 -1.77 7.85
N TRP A 314 16.46 -1.70 7.66
CA TRP A 314 15.51 -2.67 8.22
C TRP A 314 15.73 -4.09 7.69
N ARG A 315 16.25 -4.22 6.46
CA ARG A 315 16.63 -5.51 5.86
C ARG A 315 17.86 -6.17 6.46
N ASN A 316 18.66 -5.44 7.27
CA ASN A 316 19.86 -6.00 7.89
C ASN A 316 19.54 -6.88 9.10
N THR A 317 18.42 -6.60 9.76
CA THR A 317 17.97 -7.30 10.97
C THR A 317 16.86 -8.31 10.68
N THR A 318 16.18 -8.20 9.54
CA THR A 318 14.98 -8.98 9.19
C THR A 318 14.82 -9.03 7.67
N CYS A 319 14.38 -10.15 7.09
CA CYS A 319 14.08 -10.22 5.64
C CYS A 319 15.26 -9.84 4.74
N ALA A 320 16.44 -10.39 5.04
CA ALA A 320 17.66 -10.14 4.30
C ALA A 320 17.52 -10.56 2.82
N CYS A 321 18.13 -9.80 1.91
CA CYS A 321 18.18 -10.20 0.51
C CYS A 321 19.10 -11.42 0.34
N GLU A 322 18.67 -12.39 -0.48
CA GLU A 322 19.53 -13.51 -0.84
C GLU A 322 20.73 -13.02 -1.66
N LYS A 323 21.94 -13.48 -1.32
CA LYS A 323 23.15 -13.15 -2.09
C LYS A 323 23.00 -13.67 -3.54
N PRO A 324 23.41 -12.92 -4.57
CA PRO A 324 24.24 -11.71 -4.53
C PRO A 324 23.48 -10.38 -4.43
N MET A 325 22.16 -10.42 -4.20
CA MET A 325 21.34 -9.21 -4.15
C MET A 325 21.58 -8.43 -2.86
N GLY A 326 21.60 -7.10 -2.95
CA GLY A 326 21.77 -6.19 -1.82
C GLY A 326 20.74 -5.07 -1.85
N PHE A 327 20.43 -4.51 -0.67
CA PHE A 327 19.58 -3.32 -0.58
C PHE A 327 20.35 -2.10 -1.07
N PHE A 328 19.75 -1.32 -1.98
CA PHE A 328 20.34 -0.10 -2.53
C PHE A 328 19.39 1.07 -2.30
N ASN A 329 19.85 2.09 -1.58
CA ASN A 329 19.06 3.30 -1.31
C ASN A 329 19.49 4.44 -2.24
N CYS A 330 18.64 4.75 -3.23
CA CYS A 330 18.90 5.80 -4.21
C CYS A 330 18.97 7.21 -3.62
N SER A 331 18.32 7.47 -2.48
CA SER A 331 18.37 8.79 -1.82
C SER A 331 19.72 9.12 -1.20
N SER A 332 20.54 8.09 -0.92
CA SER A 332 21.85 8.21 -0.27
C SER A 332 23.02 7.79 -1.16
N ALA A 333 22.74 7.33 -2.39
CA ALA A 333 23.76 6.85 -3.31
C ALA A 333 24.50 8.03 -3.96
N GLY A 334 25.83 8.00 -3.93
CA GLY A 334 26.65 8.96 -4.67
C GLY A 334 26.57 8.71 -6.19
N PRO A 335 26.78 9.74 -7.04
CA PRO A 335 26.82 9.58 -8.48
C PRO A 335 27.79 8.46 -8.90
N GLY A 336 27.30 7.46 -9.64
CA GLY A 336 28.11 6.32 -10.12
C GLY A 336 28.25 5.13 -9.16
N ALA A 337 27.57 5.12 -8.02
CA ALA A 337 27.44 3.93 -7.17
C ALA A 337 26.75 2.78 -7.95
N LYS A 338 27.29 1.57 -7.86
CA LYS A 338 26.78 0.39 -8.60
C LYS A 338 25.96 -0.51 -7.66
N GLY A 339 24.68 -0.65 -7.99
CA GLY A 339 23.72 -1.63 -7.45
C GLY A 339 22.81 -2.12 -8.59
N SER A 340 21.91 -3.06 -8.34
CA SER A 340 20.93 -3.48 -9.34
C SER A 340 19.89 -2.38 -9.55
N GLU A 341 20.19 -1.43 -10.44
CA GLU A 341 19.30 -0.42 -11.06
C GLU A 341 20.14 0.64 -11.82
N CYS A 342 20.62 0.33 -13.03
CA CYS A 342 21.07 1.35 -13.98
C CYS A 342 21.19 0.76 -15.39
N GLN A 343 20.06 0.44 -16.04
CA GLN A 343 20.08 0.27 -17.48
C GLN A 343 19.94 1.64 -18.14
N LYS A 344 21.09 2.23 -18.53
CA LYS A 344 21.11 3.38 -19.43
C LYS A 344 20.55 2.96 -20.79
N SER A 345 19.58 3.71 -21.31
CA SER A 345 19.12 3.58 -22.71
C SER A 345 19.46 4.86 -23.48
N CYS A 346 19.44 4.80 -24.81
CA CYS A 346 19.77 5.96 -25.65
C CYS A 346 18.81 7.16 -25.47
N GLN A 347 17.72 7.00 -24.70
CA GLN A 347 16.74 8.06 -24.43
C GLN A 347 16.92 8.72 -23.04
N THR A 348 17.83 8.24 -22.19
CA THR A 348 18.05 8.74 -20.81
C THR A 348 19.45 9.34 -20.62
N LEU A 349 20.06 9.85 -21.70
CA LEU A 349 21.42 10.41 -21.69
C LEU A 349 21.58 11.71 -20.87
N ASP A 350 20.52 12.53 -20.75
CA ASP A 350 20.59 13.86 -20.12
C ASP A 350 19.96 13.95 -18.72
N SER A 351 19.45 12.84 -18.18
CA SER A 351 19.02 12.78 -16.78
C SER A 351 20.19 12.31 -15.91
N HIS A 352 20.63 13.15 -14.97
CA HIS A 352 21.63 12.78 -13.97
C HIS A 352 21.08 11.66 -13.07
N CYS A 353 21.44 10.41 -13.38
CA CYS A 353 21.38 9.22 -12.53
C CYS A 353 22.80 8.80 -12.14
#